data_AF-A0A397EJJ9-F1
#
_entry.id   AF-A0A397EJJ9-F1
#
_cell.length_a   1.000
_cell.length_b   1.000
_cell.length_c   1.000
_cell.angle_alpha   90.00
_cell.angle_beta   90.00
_cell.angle_gamma   90.00
#
_symmetry.space_group_name_H-M   'P 1'
#
loop_
_entity.id
_entity.type
_entity.pdbx_description
1 polymer ?
#
loop_
_entity_poly.entity_id
_entity_poly.type
_entity_poly.pdbx_seq_one_letter_code
_entity_poly.pdbx_strand_id
1 'polypeptide(L)'
;AVTTCERKQERAPFAVSGILGYAALRKMFRDFMTSESMASVILLDTWAECDLFRRNGLVRFQQAASSATNATDEWDHVKRLLLQYIPAAQQAGAQLQAADLDSCRQSMHDNQKHRRLSIAMDSSTHVTDFPSPNLFVNIQQDILRALDEGPFQRFIAGRGYTRIIDRTIRR
;
A
#
# COMPACT_ATOMS: atom_id res chain seq x y z
N ALA A 1 -22.55 -1.77 10.89
CA ALA A 1 -21.73 -0.64 10.43
C ALA A 1 -20.45 -0.64 11.24
N VAL A 2 -19.32 -1.06 10.65
CA VAL A 2 -18.01 -1.02 11.31
C VAL A 2 -17.42 0.36 11.02
N THR A 3 -17.44 1.23 12.02
CA THR A 3 -16.84 2.55 11.97
C THR A 3 -15.33 2.38 12.02
N THR A 4 -14.67 2.34 10.86
CA THR A 4 -13.22 2.50 10.80
C THR A 4 -12.91 3.90 11.31
N CYS A 5 -12.27 3.98 12.47
CA CYS A 5 -11.70 5.22 12.98
C CYS A 5 -10.54 5.61 12.05
N GLU A 6 -10.85 6.26 10.94
CA GLU A 6 -9.86 6.94 10.11
C GLU A 6 -9.20 8.01 10.99
N ARG A 7 -7.87 7.96 11.15
CA ARG A 7 -7.16 9.04 11.85
C ARG A 7 -7.52 10.35 11.16
N LYS A 8 -7.94 11.38 11.92
CA LYS A 8 -8.19 12.74 11.40
C LYS A 8 -6.97 13.20 10.60
N GLN A 9 -7.13 13.24 9.28
CA GLN A 9 -6.06 13.49 8.32
C GLN A 9 -5.90 15.00 8.09
N GLU A 10 -5.45 15.72 9.12
CA GLU A 10 -5.07 17.14 9.04
C GLU A 10 -3.54 17.32 8.86
N ARG A 11 -2.89 16.44 8.08
CA ARG A 11 -1.48 16.62 7.71
C ARG A 11 -1.40 16.98 6.23
N ALA A 12 -0.66 18.03 5.92
CA ALA A 12 -0.28 18.37 4.55
C ALA A 12 0.21 17.12 3.80
N PRO A 13 -0.14 16.93 2.52
CA PRO A 13 0.26 15.75 1.78
C PRO A 13 1.79 15.62 1.78
N PHE A 14 2.30 14.41 2.02
CA PHE A 14 3.74 14.15 1.96
C PHE A 14 4.29 14.59 0.61
N ALA A 15 5.41 15.29 0.57
CA ALA A 15 5.97 15.82 -0.67
C ALA A 15 6.36 14.69 -1.63
N VAL A 16 6.84 13.57 -1.09
CA VAL A 16 7.13 12.35 -1.85
C VAL A 16 5.89 11.82 -2.59
N SER A 17 4.66 12.04 -2.09
CA SER A 17 3.43 11.61 -2.78
C SER A 17 3.27 12.25 -4.16
N GLY A 18 3.76 13.47 -4.37
CA GLY A 18 3.75 14.13 -5.68
C GLY A 18 4.63 13.42 -6.71
N ILE A 19 5.83 12.99 -6.30
CA ILE A 19 6.74 12.19 -7.14
C ILE A 19 6.14 10.82 -7.43
N LEU A 20 5.61 10.17 -6.40
CA LEU A 20 5.04 8.84 -6.52
C LEU A 20 3.77 8.85 -7.38
N GLY A 21 3.01 9.94 -7.42
CA GLY A 21 1.83 10.08 -8.26
C GLY A 21 2.11 10.02 -9.76
N TYR A 22 3.33 10.34 -10.20
CA TYR A 22 3.69 10.42 -11.61
C TYR A 22 4.69 9.32 -12.04
N ALA A 23 4.30 8.47 -12.99
CA ALA A 23 5.06 7.26 -13.35
C ALA A 23 6.54 7.51 -13.70
N ALA A 24 6.84 8.58 -14.47
CA ALA A 24 8.23 8.86 -14.86
C ALA A 24 9.09 9.38 -13.70
N LEU A 25 8.48 10.15 -12.78
CA LEU A 25 9.15 10.66 -11.58
C LEU A 25 9.34 9.53 -10.56
N ARG A 26 8.33 8.67 -10.39
CA ARG A 26 8.43 7.44 -9.60
C ARG A 26 9.57 6.55 -10.09
N LYS A 27 9.71 6.35 -11.41
CA LYS A 27 10.84 5.59 -11.98
C LYS A 27 12.19 6.22 -11.63
N MET A 28 12.34 7.53 -11.87
CA MET A 28 13.57 8.26 -11.54
C MET A 28 13.93 8.13 -10.05
N PHE A 29 12.94 8.27 -9.18
CA PHE A 29 13.09 8.14 -7.74
C PHE A 29 13.53 6.72 -7.35
N ARG A 30 12.90 5.69 -7.92
CA ARG A 30 13.28 4.28 -7.73
C ARG A 30 14.72 4.00 -8.19
N ASP A 31 15.10 4.51 -9.35
CA ASP A 31 16.46 4.34 -9.90
C ASP A 31 17.50 4.93 -8.95
N PHE A 32 17.22 6.12 -8.39
CA PHE A 32 18.08 6.71 -7.36
C PHE A 32 18.14 5.84 -6.09
N MET A 33 17.00 5.36 -5.57
CA MET A 33 16.99 4.51 -4.37
C MET A 33 17.78 3.22 -4.56
N THR A 34 17.74 2.64 -5.76
CA THR A 34 18.49 1.43 -6.08
C THR A 34 20.00 1.66 -5.99
N SER A 35 20.47 2.88 -6.30
CA SER A 35 21.89 3.25 -6.14
C SER A 35 22.30 3.61 -4.71
N GLU A 36 21.34 3.95 -3.84
CA GLU A 36 21.61 4.42 -2.48
C GLU A 36 21.48 3.32 -1.42
N SER A 37 20.35 2.62 -1.38
CA SER A 37 20.05 1.68 -0.31
C SER A 37 18.92 0.73 -0.67
N MET A 38 19.15 -0.55 -0.47
CA MET A 38 18.11 -1.57 -0.61
C MET A 38 16.93 -1.34 0.35
N ALA A 39 17.18 -0.79 1.55
CA ALA A 39 16.11 -0.44 2.49
C ALA A 39 15.14 0.59 1.90
N SER A 40 15.66 1.61 1.20
CA SER A 40 14.82 2.61 0.51
C SER A 40 13.98 1.99 -0.61
N VAL A 41 14.53 1.01 -1.33
CA VAL A 41 13.80 0.27 -2.38
C VAL A 41 12.68 -0.57 -1.77
N ILE A 42 12.95 -1.27 -0.65
CA ILE A 42 11.94 -2.07 0.07
C ILE A 42 10.76 -1.20 0.51
N LEU A 43 11.02 -0.02 1.07
CA LEU A 43 9.97 0.93 1.47
C LEU A 43 9.11 1.36 0.27
N LEU A 44 9.76 1.67 -0.86
CA LEU A 44 9.09 2.11 -2.08
C LEU A 44 8.25 0.99 -2.71
N ASP A 45 8.81 -0.21 -2.84
CA ASP A 45 8.13 -1.37 -3.43
C ASP A 45 6.96 -1.80 -2.53
N THR A 46 7.11 -1.77 -1.19
CA THR A 46 6.00 -2.03 -0.27
C THR A 46 4.88 -1.00 -0.42
N TRP A 47 5.21 0.29 -0.48
CA TRP A 47 4.20 1.33 -0.71
C TRP A 47 3.46 1.12 -2.04
N ALA A 48 4.19 0.77 -3.10
CA ALA A 48 3.62 0.54 -4.42
C ALA A 48 2.65 -0.64 -4.43
N GLU A 49 2.97 -1.73 -3.72
CA GLU A 49 2.08 -2.88 -3.55
C GLU A 49 0.81 -2.52 -2.76
N CYS A 50 0.92 -1.74 -1.68
CA CYS A 50 -0.25 -1.24 -0.96
C CYS A 50 -1.13 -0.35 -1.86
N ASP A 51 -0.54 0.52 -2.68
CA ASP A 51 -1.26 1.39 -3.61
C ASP A 51 -1.95 0.58 -4.72
N LEU A 52 -1.27 -0.45 -5.25
CA LEU A 52 -1.82 -1.36 -6.25
C LEU A 52 -3.04 -2.12 -5.69
N PHE A 53 -2.92 -2.70 -4.50
CA PHE A 53 -4.01 -3.37 -3.81
C PHE A 53 -5.23 -2.43 -3.66
N ARG A 54 -5.01 -1.21 -3.16
CA ARG A 54 -6.08 -0.22 -2.96
C ARG A 54 -6.74 0.17 -4.27
N ARG A 55 -5.97 0.43 -5.33
CA ARG A 55 -6.52 0.77 -6.66
C ARG A 55 -7.36 -0.38 -7.22
N ASN A 56 -6.87 -1.61 -7.15
CA ASN A 56 -7.60 -2.78 -7.61
C ASN A 56 -8.91 -2.94 -6.83
N GLY A 57 -8.86 -2.76 -5.51
CA GLY A 57 -10.05 -2.75 -4.66
C GLY A 57 -11.04 -1.65 -5.05
N LEU A 58 -10.59 -0.40 -5.20
CA LEU A 58 -11.47 0.70 -5.58
C LEU A 58 -12.14 0.48 -6.94
N VAL A 59 -11.40 -0.02 -7.93
CA VAL A 59 -11.96 -0.37 -9.24
C VAL A 59 -13.07 -1.40 -9.08
N ARG A 60 -12.89 -2.44 -8.26
CA ARG A 60 -13.94 -3.42 -7.96
C ARG A 60 -15.17 -2.82 -7.26
N PHE A 61 -14.95 -1.92 -6.30
CA PHE A 61 -16.04 -1.27 -5.57
C PHE A 61 -16.83 -0.28 -6.43
N GLN A 62 -16.18 0.34 -7.41
CA GLN A 62 -16.78 1.35 -8.31
C GLN A 62 -17.39 0.73 -9.57
N GLN A 63 -16.80 -0.36 -10.07
CA GLN A 63 -17.27 -1.08 -11.25
C GLN A 63 -17.79 -2.44 -10.78
N ALA A 64 -19.11 -2.61 -10.74
CA ALA A 64 -19.78 -3.91 -10.53
C ALA A 64 -19.51 -4.92 -11.68
N ALA A 65 -18.52 -4.64 -12.55
CA ALA A 65 -18.24 -5.37 -13.77
C ALA A 65 -16.76 -5.78 -13.80
N SER A 66 -16.54 -7.10 -13.74
CA SER A 66 -15.41 -7.77 -14.40
C SER A 66 -13.99 -7.42 -13.90
N SER A 67 -13.71 -7.57 -12.60
CA SER A 67 -12.31 -7.73 -12.20
C SER A 67 -11.81 -9.11 -12.60
N ALA A 68 -10.66 -9.17 -13.29
CA ALA A 68 -10.02 -10.43 -13.68
C ALA A 68 -9.56 -11.26 -12.46
N THR A 69 -9.38 -10.63 -11.28
CA THR A 69 -8.99 -11.29 -10.04
C THR A 69 -10.21 -11.71 -9.22
N ASN A 70 -10.18 -12.95 -8.73
CA ASN A 70 -11.21 -13.48 -7.83
C ASN A 70 -10.89 -13.12 -6.36
N ALA A 71 -11.85 -13.30 -5.46
CA ALA A 71 -11.66 -12.96 -4.04
C ALA A 71 -10.52 -13.74 -3.37
N THR A 72 -10.21 -14.96 -3.82
CA THR A 72 -9.09 -15.75 -3.27
C THR A 72 -7.75 -15.10 -3.60
N ASP A 73 -7.55 -14.68 -4.86
CA ASP A 73 -6.31 -14.03 -5.30
C ASP A 73 -6.05 -12.73 -4.51
N GLU A 74 -7.11 -11.98 -4.22
CA GLU A 74 -7.04 -10.74 -3.43
C GLU A 74 -6.66 -11.02 -1.98
N TRP A 75 -7.24 -12.04 -1.35
CA TRP A 75 -6.84 -12.45 -0.01
C TRP A 75 -5.42 -13.03 0.04
N ASP A 76 -4.96 -13.68 -1.02
CA ASP A 76 -3.57 -14.10 -1.14
C ASP A 76 -2.61 -12.91 -1.35
N HIS A 77 -3.05 -11.83 -2.00
CA HIS A 77 -2.31 -10.56 -2.01
C HIS A 77 -2.24 -9.93 -0.62
N VAL A 78 -3.34 -9.91 0.13
CA VAL A 78 -3.36 -9.43 1.54
C VAL A 78 -2.38 -10.24 2.40
N LYS A 79 -2.32 -11.57 2.25
CA LYS A 79 -1.34 -12.41 2.94
C LYS A 79 0.10 -12.03 2.59
N ARG A 80 0.41 -11.86 1.30
CA ARG A 80 1.77 -11.46 0.86
C ARG A 80 2.14 -10.10 1.42
N LEU A 81 1.23 -9.14 1.40
CA LEU A 81 1.44 -7.83 2.01
C LEU A 81 1.77 -7.96 3.50
N LEU A 82 0.97 -8.71 4.26
CA LEU A 82 1.13 -8.84 5.73
C LEU A 82 2.35 -9.68 6.14
N LEU A 83 2.70 -10.71 5.39
CA LEU A 83 3.73 -11.68 5.79
C LEU A 83 5.10 -11.39 5.20
N GLN A 84 5.17 -10.65 4.10
CA GLN A 84 6.43 -10.40 3.38
C GLN A 84 6.75 -8.90 3.29
N TYR A 85 5.88 -8.12 2.65
CA TYR A 85 6.20 -6.73 2.34
C TYR A 85 6.21 -5.83 3.58
N ILE A 86 5.17 -5.91 4.41
CA ILE A 86 5.02 -5.09 5.61
C ILE A 86 6.15 -5.37 6.63
N PRO A 87 6.49 -6.63 6.97
CA PRO A 87 7.64 -6.92 7.82
C PRO A 87 8.96 -6.43 7.24
N ALA A 88 9.16 -6.56 5.92
CA ALA A 88 10.36 -6.03 5.27
C ALA A 88 10.43 -4.50 5.36
N ALA A 89 9.31 -3.79 5.22
CA ALA A 89 9.25 -2.35 5.40
C ALA A 89 9.56 -1.92 6.85
N GLN A 90 9.10 -2.67 7.86
CA GLN A 90 9.48 -2.42 9.26
C GLN A 90 10.99 -2.58 9.47
N GLN A 91 11.58 -3.64 8.93
CA GLN A 91 13.04 -3.86 8.97
C GLN A 91 13.82 -2.77 8.23
N ALA A 92 13.23 -2.21 7.16
CA ALA A 92 13.78 -1.10 6.40
C ALA A 92 13.61 0.27 7.09
N GLY A 93 12.98 0.33 8.27
CA GLY A 93 12.87 1.52 9.11
C GLY A 93 11.49 2.16 9.18
N ALA A 94 10.44 1.58 8.57
CA ALA A 94 9.09 2.09 8.72
C ALA A 94 8.54 1.85 10.13
N GLN A 95 8.15 2.92 10.82
CA GLN A 95 7.50 2.86 12.13
C GLN A 95 6.00 2.63 11.98
N LEU A 96 5.60 1.36 11.95
CA LEU A 96 4.20 0.96 11.82
C LEU A 96 3.54 0.79 13.20
N GLN A 97 2.29 1.24 13.32
CA GLN A 97 1.52 1.05 14.56
C GLN A 97 1.06 -0.40 14.70
N ALA A 98 1.27 -0.98 15.88
CA ALA A 98 0.84 -2.34 16.18
C ALA A 98 -0.69 -2.52 16.01
N ALA A 99 -1.47 -1.53 16.43
CA ALA A 99 -2.93 -1.57 16.33
C ALA A 99 -3.43 -1.70 14.87
N ASP A 100 -2.77 -1.04 13.91
CA ASP A 100 -3.13 -1.14 12.49
C ASP A 100 -2.77 -2.52 11.92
N LEU A 101 -1.63 -3.08 12.33
CA LEU A 101 -1.22 -4.44 11.95
C LEU A 101 -2.19 -5.49 12.51
N ASP A 102 -2.60 -5.33 13.77
CA ASP A 102 -3.54 -6.23 14.42
C ASP A 102 -4.93 -6.14 13.80
N SER A 103 -5.38 -4.94 13.42
CA SER A 103 -6.62 -4.78 12.65
C SER A 103 -6.57 -5.51 11.31
N CYS A 104 -5.45 -5.46 10.59
CA CYS A 104 -5.28 -6.16 9.32
C CYS A 104 -5.27 -7.70 9.50
N ARG A 105 -4.57 -8.18 10.54
CA ARG A 105 -4.53 -9.61 10.91
C ARG A 105 -5.92 -10.12 11.32
N GLN A 106 -6.67 -9.31 12.06
CA GLN A 106 -8.02 -9.63 12.48
C GLN A 106 -8.95 -9.76 11.27
N SER A 107 -8.89 -8.82 10.33
CA SER A 107 -9.68 -8.89 9.09
C SER A 107 -9.40 -10.17 8.28
N MET A 108 -8.13 -10.57 8.17
CA MET A 108 -7.72 -11.84 7.55
C MET A 108 -8.32 -13.05 8.27
N HIS A 109 -8.27 -13.06 9.60
CA HIS A 109 -8.75 -14.17 10.42
C HIS A 109 -10.29 -14.30 10.38
N ASP A 110 -11.00 -13.17 10.39
CA ASP A 110 -12.46 -13.16 10.30
C ASP A 110 -12.94 -13.63 8.93
N ASN A 111 -12.23 -13.29 7.84
CA ASN A 111 -12.51 -13.86 6.52
C ASN A 111 -12.35 -15.39 6.50
N GLN A 112 -11.31 -15.93 7.13
CA GLN A 112 -11.12 -17.38 7.22
C GLN A 112 -12.28 -18.06 7.98
N LYS A 113 -12.75 -17.44 9.07
CA LYS A 113 -13.93 -17.91 9.81
C LYS A 113 -15.19 -17.87 8.94
N HIS A 114 -15.47 -16.74 8.27
CA HIS A 114 -16.63 -16.60 7.39
C HIS A 114 -16.61 -17.63 6.26
N ARG A 115 -15.45 -17.86 5.64
CA ARG A 115 -15.29 -18.89 4.60
C ARG A 115 -15.60 -20.29 5.12
N ARG A 116 -15.09 -20.65 6.31
CA ARG A 116 -15.38 -21.96 6.95
C ARG A 116 -16.86 -22.12 7.28
N LEU A 117 -17.51 -21.06 7.77
CA LEU A 117 -18.94 -21.06 8.08
C LEU A 117 -19.80 -21.17 6.81
N SER A 118 -19.46 -20.45 5.75
CA SER A 118 -20.17 -20.52 4.46
C SER A 118 -20.09 -21.93 3.84
N ILE A 119 -18.93 -22.61 3.93
CA ILE A 119 -18.78 -24.01 3.50
C ILE A 119 -19.65 -24.94 4.34
N ALA A 120 -19.69 -24.76 5.66
CA ALA A 120 -20.48 -25.60 6.56
C ALA A 120 -22.00 -25.42 6.40
N MET A 121 -22.44 -24.26 5.92
CA MET A 121 -23.85 -23.91 5.77
C MET A 121 -24.45 -24.25 4.39
N ASP A 122 -23.66 -24.77 3.45
CA ASP A 122 -24.06 -25.14 2.07
C ASP A 122 -24.95 -24.07 1.39
N SER A 123 -24.68 -22.80 1.71
CA SER A 123 -25.46 -21.67 1.22
C SER A 123 -25.14 -21.48 -0.27
N SER A 124 -26.12 -21.71 -1.14
CA SER A 124 -26.05 -21.50 -2.59
C SER A 124 -25.65 -20.07 -3.01
N THR A 125 -25.60 -19.15 -2.05
CA THR A 125 -24.95 -17.85 -2.16
C THR A 125 -23.52 -17.96 -1.64
N HIS A 126 -22.56 -18.23 -2.52
CA HIS A 126 -21.14 -18.00 -2.23
C HIS A 126 -20.95 -16.51 -1.91
N VAL A 127 -20.90 -16.15 -0.64
CA VAL A 127 -20.50 -14.81 -0.21
C VAL A 127 -19.02 -14.66 -0.53
N THR A 128 -18.70 -14.08 -1.68
CA THR A 128 -17.33 -13.71 -2.05
C THR A 128 -16.97 -12.38 -1.37
N ASP A 129 -16.73 -12.45 -0.06
CA ASP A 129 -16.26 -11.29 0.72
C ASP A 129 -14.85 -10.89 0.25
N PHE A 130 -14.77 -9.84 -0.58
CA PHE A 130 -13.50 -9.22 -0.95
C PHE A 130 -12.92 -8.42 0.23
N PRO A 131 -11.58 -8.29 0.34
CA PRO A 131 -10.98 -7.42 1.34
C PRO A 131 -11.29 -5.95 1.04
N SER A 132 -11.40 -5.14 2.09
CA SER A 132 -11.60 -3.68 1.96
C SER A 132 -10.42 -3.03 1.23
N PRO A 133 -10.66 -2.12 0.26
CA PRO A 133 -9.58 -1.40 -0.43
C PRO A 133 -8.75 -0.56 0.53
N ASN A 134 -9.35 -0.11 1.62
CA ASN A 134 -8.71 0.76 2.60
C ASN A 134 -8.03 -0.02 3.73
N LEU A 135 -7.96 -1.36 3.66
CA LEU A 135 -7.38 -2.22 4.69
C LEU A 135 -5.99 -1.76 5.15
N PHE A 136 -5.15 -1.33 4.21
CA PHE A 136 -3.76 -0.95 4.47
C PHE A 136 -3.51 0.57 4.45
N VAL A 137 -4.55 1.42 4.47
CA VAL A 137 -4.38 2.86 4.26
C VAL A 137 -3.47 3.53 5.31
N ASN A 138 -3.62 3.17 6.59
CA ASN A 138 -2.79 3.72 7.66
C ASN A 138 -1.34 3.24 7.55
N ILE A 139 -1.13 1.97 7.20
CA ILE A 139 0.19 1.40 6.96
C ILE A 139 0.87 2.09 5.77
N GLN A 140 0.12 2.31 4.69
CA GLN A 140 0.59 3.04 3.52
C GLN A 140 1.04 4.47 3.88
N GLN A 141 0.33 5.16 4.77
CA GLN A 141 0.71 6.49 5.26
C GLN A 141 1.97 6.47 6.13
N ASP A 142 2.12 5.48 7.00
CA ASP A 142 3.30 5.36 7.85
C ASP A 142 4.55 5.00 7.01
N ILE A 143 4.40 4.22 5.93
CA ILE A 143 5.48 3.99 4.95
C ILE A 143 5.79 5.25 4.14
N LEU A 144 4.77 6.01 3.71
CA LEU A 144 4.98 7.30 3.05
C LEU A 144 5.79 8.25 3.91
N ARG A 145 5.51 8.29 5.22
CA ARG A 145 6.29 9.09 6.16
C ARG A 145 7.75 8.66 6.19
N ALA A 146 8.02 7.37 6.31
CA ALA A 146 9.40 6.84 6.31
C ALA A 146 10.15 7.18 5.00
N LEU A 147 9.46 7.13 3.86
CA LEU A 147 10.01 7.55 2.58
C LEU A 147 10.30 9.06 2.54
N ASP A 148 9.40 9.89 3.07
CA ASP A 148 9.49 11.34 3.06
C ASP A 148 10.60 11.88 3.99
N GLU A 149 10.75 11.29 5.17
CA GLU A 149 11.70 11.72 6.20
C GLU A 149 13.14 11.28 5.92
N GLY A 150 13.36 10.21 5.15
CA GLY A 150 14.71 9.69 4.88
C GLY A 150 15.07 9.68 3.40
N PRO A 151 14.66 8.66 2.63
CA PRO A 151 14.98 8.51 1.21
C PRO A 151 14.71 9.78 0.38
N PHE A 152 13.56 10.41 0.56
CA PHE A 152 13.18 11.60 -0.20
C PHE A 152 14.08 12.81 0.10
N GLN A 153 14.43 13.06 1.37
CA GLN A 153 15.37 14.14 1.72
C GLN A 153 16.74 13.95 1.05
N ARG A 154 17.26 12.71 1.05
CA ARG A 154 18.52 12.38 0.38
C ARG A 154 18.45 12.55 -1.13
N PHE A 155 17.32 12.17 -1.74
CA PHE A 155 17.10 12.42 -3.16
C PHE A 155 17.14 13.91 -3.49
N ILE A 156 16.48 14.77 -2.72
CA ILE A 156 16.51 16.22 -2.93
C ILE A 156 17.92 16.78 -2.74
N ALA A 157 18.63 16.38 -1.68
CA ALA A 157 20.02 16.79 -1.41
C ALA A 157 21.00 16.32 -2.51
N GLY A 158 20.79 15.13 -3.08
CA GLY A 158 21.61 14.53 -4.13
C GLY A 158 21.38 15.07 -5.55
N ARG A 159 20.89 16.31 -5.69
CA ARG A 159 20.45 16.95 -6.95
C ARG A 159 19.20 16.34 -7.60
N GLY A 160 18.40 15.57 -6.87
CA GLY A 160 17.13 15.02 -7.37
C GLY A 160 16.18 16.11 -7.87
N TYR A 161 16.15 17.27 -7.22
CA TYR A 161 15.39 18.43 -7.67
C TYR A 161 15.84 18.95 -9.04
N THR A 162 17.16 19.06 -9.26
CA THR A 162 17.72 19.43 -10.58
C THR A 162 17.33 18.43 -11.66
N ARG A 163 17.39 17.12 -11.35
CA ARG A 163 16.97 16.06 -12.28
C ARG A 163 15.48 16.11 -12.60
N ILE A 164 14.62 16.46 -11.65
CA ILE A 164 13.19 16.69 -11.88
C ILE A 164 13.02 17.87 -12.83
N ILE A 165 13.63 19.01 -12.53
CA ILE A 165 13.56 20.23 -13.35
C ILE A 165 14.04 19.96 -14.78
N ASP A 166 15.21 19.35 -14.95
CA ASP A 166 15.76 19.03 -16.27
C ASP A 166 14.80 18.17 -17.10
N ARG A 167 14.03 17.29 -16.45
CA ARG A 167 13.09 16.38 -17.11
C ARG A 167 11.72 17.00 -17.36
N THR A 168 11.32 17.99 -16.55
CA THR A 168 10.07 18.74 -16.71
C THR A 168 10.21 19.88 -17.71
N ILE A 169 11.36 20.55 -17.77
CA ILE A 169 11.63 21.68 -18.69
C ILE A 169 12.01 21.20 -20.10
N ARG A 170 12.68 20.05 -20.25
CA ARG A 170 13.05 19.50 -21.58
C ARG A 170 11.92 18.70 -22.27
N ARG A 171 10.69 18.84 -21.81
CA ARG A 171 9.48 18.35 -22.47
C ARG A 171 8.75 19.52 -23.10
#